data_AF-A0A959UR22-F1
#
_entry.id   AF-A0A959UR22-F1
#
_cell.length_a   1.000
_cell.length_b   1.000
_cell.length_c   1.000
_cell.angle_alpha   90.00
_cell.angle_beta   90.00
_cell.angle_gamma   90.00
#
_symmetry.space_group_name_H-M   'P 1'
#
loop_
_entity.id
_entity.type
_entity.pdbx_description
1 polymer ?
#
loop_
_entity_poly.entity_id
_entity_poly.type
_entity_poly.pdbx_seq_one_letter_code
_entity_poly.pdbx_strand_id
1 'polypeptide(L)'
;FRSMQLKNYACGQWVAGTGKHTELVDASTGEPIATTSSGGLDFKAMLQYARETGGPPLRKMTFPERGRMLKALALHLMERKEEFYGISYLTGAIKQGPDHTFGT
;
A
#
# COMPACT_ATOMS: atom_id res chain seq x y z
N PHE A 1 19.25 -14.12 -9.17
CA PHE A 1 18.18 -13.09 -9.21
C PHE A 1 17.91 -12.61 -7.79
N ARG A 2 18.14 -11.33 -7.49
CA ARG A 2 17.99 -10.79 -6.13
C ARG A 2 16.59 -10.21 -5.99
N SER A 3 15.61 -11.03 -5.62
CA SER A 3 14.23 -10.60 -5.34
C SER A 3 14.20 -9.64 -4.15
N MET A 4 13.45 -8.54 -4.27
CA MET A 4 13.33 -7.53 -3.22
C MET A 4 12.43 -8.03 -2.09
N GLN A 5 12.86 -7.86 -0.83
CA GLN A 5 12.03 -8.15 0.33
C GLN A 5 11.19 -6.93 0.71
N LEU A 6 9.86 -7.05 0.64
CA LEU A 6 8.93 -6.02 1.09
C LEU A 6 8.94 -5.94 2.62
N LYS A 7 9.08 -4.72 3.12
CA LYS A 7 9.02 -4.40 4.56
C LYS A 7 7.60 -3.98 4.93
N ASN A 8 7.25 -4.25 6.18
CA ASN A 8 6.01 -3.80 6.81
C ASN A 8 6.28 -2.45 7.49
N TYR A 9 5.33 -1.51 7.42
CA TYR A 9 5.40 -0.30 8.23
C TYR A 9 4.63 -0.52 9.55
N ALA A 10 5.36 -0.74 10.65
CA ALA A 10 4.81 -1.09 11.96
C ALA A 10 5.37 -0.15 13.04
N CYS A 11 4.51 0.34 13.93
CA CYS A 11 4.89 1.21 15.05
C CYS A 11 5.77 2.43 14.65
N GLY A 12 5.52 3.01 13.47
CA GLY A 12 6.27 4.16 12.95
C GLY A 12 7.58 3.81 12.24
N GLN A 13 7.88 2.53 12.03
CA GLN A 13 9.17 2.06 11.51
C GLN A 13 9.00 1.01 10.40
N TRP A 14 10.00 0.90 9.52
CA TRP A 14 10.06 -0.15 8.50
C TRP A 14 10.69 -1.43 9.06
N VAL A 15 9.90 -2.50 9.14
CA VAL A 15 10.28 -3.79 9.72
C VAL A 15 10.20 -4.89 8.66
N ALA A 16 11.30 -5.62 8.47
CA ALA A 16 11.31 -6.81 7.63
C ALA A 16 10.63 -7.98 8.39
N GLY A 17 9.67 -8.65 7.75
CA GLY A 17 9.08 -9.86 8.33
C GLY A 17 10.09 -11.00 8.40
N THR A 18 9.95 -11.88 9.39
CA THR A 18 10.81 -13.05 9.61
C THR A 18 10.13 -14.34 9.17
N GLY A 19 10.85 -15.46 9.19
CA GLY A 19 10.27 -16.78 8.97
C GLY A 19 9.96 -17.10 7.51
N LYS A 20 8.84 -17.78 7.27
CA LYS A 20 8.46 -18.20 5.91
C LYS A 20 8.04 -16.99 5.09
N HIS A 21 8.69 -16.80 3.95
CA HIS A 21 8.35 -15.77 2.98
C HIS A 21 7.39 -16.31 1.92
N THR A 22 6.46 -15.45 1.51
CA THR A 22 5.62 -15.67 0.33
C THR A 22 6.24 -14.92 -0.84
N GLU A 23 6.44 -15.63 -1.94
CA GLU A 23 6.90 -15.04 -3.20
C GLU A 23 5.74 -14.39 -3.93
N LEU A 24 5.97 -13.17 -4.42
CA LEU A 24 5.06 -12.43 -5.28
C LEU A 24 5.61 -12.53 -6.70
N VAL A 25 4.81 -13.09 -7.60
CA VAL A 25 5.18 -13.35 -8.99
C VAL A 25 4.33 -12.51 -9.94
N ASP A 26 4.88 -12.25 -11.12
CA ASP A 26 4.15 -11.67 -12.24
C ASP A 26 3.11 -12.69 -12.76
N ALA A 27 1.85 -12.27 -12.84
CA ALA A 27 0.76 -13.13 -13.26
C ALA A 27 0.81 -13.52 -14.75
N SER A 28 1.54 -12.76 -15.57
CA SER A 28 1.68 -12.96 -17.01
C SER A 28 2.91 -13.79 -17.38
N THR A 29 4.04 -13.58 -16.71
CA THR A 29 5.32 -14.27 -17.02
C THR A 29 5.69 -15.35 -16.00
N GLY A 30 5.15 -15.29 -14.78
CA GLY A 30 5.54 -16.16 -13.67
C GLY A 30 6.87 -15.77 -13.01
N GLU A 31 7.49 -14.66 -13.41
CA GLU A 31 8.78 -14.22 -12.85
C GLU A 31 8.62 -13.64 -11.44
N PRO A 32 9.60 -13.85 -10.54
CA PRO A 32 9.52 -13.34 -9.17
C PRO A 32 9.76 -11.83 -9.11
N ILE A 33 8.81 -11.10 -8.54
CA ILE A 33 8.84 -9.65 -8.37
C ILE A 33 9.46 -9.30 -7.01
N ALA A 34 8.92 -9.91 -5.95
CA ALA A 34 9.29 -9.59 -4.58
C ALA A 34 8.97 -10.74 -3.63
N THR A 35 9.43 -10.65 -2.39
CA THR A 35 9.03 -11.54 -1.30
C THR A 35 8.43 -10.73 -0.16
N THR A 36 7.43 -11.29 0.51
CA THR A 36 6.82 -10.66 1.68
C THR A 36 6.71 -11.65 2.84
N SER A 37 6.75 -11.13 4.06
CA SER A 37 6.43 -11.88 5.27
C SER A 37 5.85 -10.94 6.32
N SER A 38 4.90 -11.43 7.09
CA SER A 38 4.37 -10.80 8.30
C SER A 38 4.86 -11.49 9.59
N GLY A 39 5.76 -12.48 9.46
CA GLY A 39 6.31 -13.20 10.61
C GLY A 39 7.09 -12.27 11.53
N GLY A 40 6.97 -12.49 12.84
CA GLY A 40 7.66 -11.69 13.85
C GLY A 40 7.05 -10.31 14.12
N LEU A 41 5.95 -9.93 13.46
CA LEU A 41 5.24 -8.69 13.79
C LEU A 41 4.43 -8.84 15.07
N ASP A 42 4.57 -7.88 15.99
CA ASP A 42 3.73 -7.76 17.17
C ASP A 42 2.46 -6.96 16.84
N PHE A 43 1.41 -7.67 16.44
CA PHE A 43 0.11 -7.08 16.12
C PHE A 43 -0.55 -6.38 17.32
N LYS A 44 -0.25 -6.82 18.56
CA LYS A 44 -0.78 -6.20 19.77
C LYS A 44 -0.13 -4.82 19.96
N ALA A 45 1.19 -4.73 19.83
CA ALA A 45 1.91 -3.47 19.87
C ALA A 45 1.50 -2.53 18.73
N MET A 46 1.29 -3.06 17.52
CA MET A 46 0.79 -2.28 16.38
C MET A 46 -0.58 -1.66 16.64
N LEU A 47 -1.52 -2.43 17.19
CA LEU A 47 -2.85 -1.93 17.55
C LEU A 47 -2.78 -0.89 18.67
N GLN A 48 -1.94 -1.11 19.67
CA GLN A 48 -1.72 -0.16 20.75
C GLN A 48 -1.16 1.16 20.22
N TYR A 49 -0.10 1.10 19.39
CA TYR A 49 0.49 2.27 18.75
C TYR A 49 -0.51 3.05 17.88
N ALA A 50 -1.34 2.35 17.10
CA ALA A 50 -2.37 3.00 16.29
C ALA A 50 -3.37 3.78 17.16
N ARG A 51 -3.72 3.26 18.34
CA ARG A 51 -4.69 3.90 19.26
C ARG A 51 -4.07 5.04 20.06
N GLU A 52 -2.87 4.85 20.58
CA GLU A 52 -2.20 5.79 21.48
C GLU A 52 -1.46 6.91 20.73
N THR A 53 -0.85 6.60 19.58
CA THR A 53 -0.05 7.57 18.81
C THR A 53 -0.80 8.07 17.57
N GLY A 54 -1.43 7.18 16.80
CA GLY A 54 -2.14 7.56 15.57
C GLY A 54 -3.51 8.23 15.82
N GLY A 55 -4.23 7.78 16.84
CA GLY A 55 -5.58 8.24 17.16
C GLY A 55 -5.68 9.71 17.59
N PRO A 56 -4.92 10.17 18.61
CA PRO A 56 -5.03 11.53 19.13
C PRO A 56 -4.88 12.64 18.09
N PRO A 57 -3.86 12.66 17.20
CA PRO A 57 -3.72 13.73 16.21
C PRO A 57 -4.91 13.78 15.24
N LEU A 58 -5.45 12.63 14.83
CA LEU A 58 -6.61 12.57 13.92
C LEU A 58 -7.92 13.02 14.59
N ARG A 59 -8.07 12.75 15.90
CA ARG A 59 -9.24 13.19 16.68
C ARG A 59 -9.21 14.68 17.02
N LYS A 60 -8.03 15.28 17.12
CA LYS A 60 -7.85 16.73 17.29
C LYS A 60 -8.31 17.52 16.06
N MET A 61 -8.31 16.90 14.88
CA MET A 61 -8.78 17.52 13.65
C MET A 61 -10.30 17.54 13.57
N THR A 62 -10.82 18.58 12.93
CA THR A 62 -12.22 18.68 12.50
C THR A 62 -12.49 17.83 11.25
N PHE A 63 -13.76 17.58 10.95
CA PHE A 63 -14.15 16.82 9.76
C PHE A 63 -13.64 17.45 8.44
N PRO A 64 -13.74 18.78 8.23
CA PRO A 64 -13.20 19.41 7.03
C PRO A 64 -11.68 19.30 6.91
N GLU A 65 -10.94 19.40 8.02
CA GLU A 65 -9.47 19.25 8.00
C GLU A 65 -9.05 17.85 7.57
N ARG A 66 -9.72 16.82 8.09
CA ARG A 66 -9.50 15.44 7.60
C ARG A 66 -9.87 15.31 6.11
N GLY A 67 -10.93 15.96 5.65
CA GLY A 67 -11.29 16.01 4.23
C GLY A 67 -10.19 16.62 3.35
N ARG A 68 -9.57 17.73 3.80
CA ARG A 68 -8.43 18.34 3.10
C ARG A 68 -7.20 17.44 3.09
N MET A 69 -6.92 16.76 4.20
CA MET A 69 -5.81 15.80 4.29
C MET A 69 -6.02 14.62 3.32
N LEU A 70 -7.23 14.07 3.24
CA LEU A 70 -7.57 13.03 2.27
C LEU A 70 -7.44 13.53 0.83
N LYS A 71 -7.86 14.76 0.53
CA LYS A 71 -7.69 15.37 -0.79
C LYS A 71 -6.21 15.53 -1.15
N ALA A 72 -5.38 16.00 -0.22
CA ALA A 72 -3.94 16.13 -0.43
C ALA A 72 -3.28 14.76 -0.72
N LEU A 73 -3.66 13.73 0.04
CA LEU A 73 -3.20 12.36 -0.22
C LEU A 73 -3.64 11.86 -1.61
N ALA A 74 -4.89 12.08 -2.00
CA ALA A 74 -5.38 11.67 -3.32
C ALA A 74 -4.61 12.34 -4.45
N LEU A 75 -4.33 13.64 -4.36
CA LEU A 75 -3.52 14.36 -5.35
C LEU A 75 -2.09 13.80 -5.42
N HIS A 76 -1.46 13.54 -4.27
CA HIS A 76 -0.13 12.95 -4.21
C HIS A 76 -0.04 11.56 -4.87
N LEU A 77 -1.07 10.73 -4.70
CA LEU A 77 -1.16 9.42 -5.36
C LEU A 77 -1.41 9.56 -6.87
N MET A 78 -2.23 10.52 -7.29
CA MET A 78 -2.53 10.77 -8.70
C MET A 78 -1.31 11.20 -9.50
N GLU A 79 -0.39 11.96 -8.90
CA GLU A 79 0.90 12.32 -9.50
C GLU A 79 1.77 11.10 -9.84
N ARG A 80 1.61 10.00 -9.10
CA ARG A 80 2.42 8.77 -9.20
C ARG A 80 1.68 7.60 -9.86
N LYS A 81 0.52 7.87 -10.46
CA LYS A 81 -0.35 6.82 -11.02
C LYS A 81 0.32 5.94 -12.07
N GLU A 82 1.24 6.49 -12.87
CA GLU A 82 1.91 5.73 -13.93
C GLU A 82 2.86 4.67 -13.35
N GLU A 83 3.55 4.97 -12.24
CA GLU A 83 4.36 3.99 -11.51
C GLU A 83 3.48 2.87 -10.93
N PHE A 84 2.32 3.25 -10.36
CA PHE A 84 1.37 2.27 -9.83
C PHE A 84 0.74 1.41 -10.92
N TYR A 85 0.50 1.95 -12.12
CA TYR A 85 0.03 1.16 -13.27
C TYR A 85 1.06 0.13 -13.71
N GLY A 86 2.35 0.47 -13.71
CA GLY A 86 3.41 -0.49 -14.01
C GLY A 86 3.38 -1.71 -13.09
N ILE A 87 3.20 -1.48 -11.78
CA ILE A 87 3.09 -2.57 -10.78
C ILE A 87 1.76 -3.32 -10.92
N SER A 88 0.65 -2.62 -11.16
CA SER A 88 -0.68 -3.23 -11.36
C SER A 88 -0.72 -4.16 -12.59
N TYR A 89 0.03 -3.83 -13.64
CA TYR A 89 0.13 -4.69 -14.81
C TYR A 89 0.73 -6.07 -14.49
N LEU A 90 1.69 -6.12 -13.55
CA LEU A 90 2.29 -7.37 -13.08
C LEU A 90 1.29 -8.29 -12.38
N THR A 91 0.14 -7.77 -11.91
CA THR A 91 -0.95 -8.59 -11.37
C THR A 91 -1.91 -9.11 -12.45
N GLY A 92 -1.58 -8.93 -13.73
CA GLY A 92 -2.42 -9.32 -14.87
C GLY A 92 -3.58 -8.36 -15.16
N ALA A 93 -3.58 -7.18 -14.53
CA ALA A 93 -4.63 -6.18 -14.74
C ALA A 93 -4.35 -5.38 -16.02
N ILE A 94 -5.39 -5.20 -16.84
CA ILE A 94 -5.34 -4.31 -18.01
C ILE A 94 -5.93 -2.94 -17.64
N LYS A 95 -5.30 -1.86 -18.12
CA LYS A 95 -5.88 -0.52 -18.03
C LYS A 95 -7.11 -0.48 -18.94
N GLN A 96 -8.31 -0.31 -18.38
CA GLN A 96 -9.48 -0.04 -19.20
C GLN A 96 -9.27 1.26 -19.97
N GLY A 97 -9.54 1.22 -21.28
CA GLY A 97 -9.39 2.36 -22.19
C GLY A 97 -10.30 3.54 -21.80
N PRO A 98 -10.07 4.73 -22.37
CA PRO A 98 -10.91 5.89 -22.11
C PRO A 98 -12.24 5.71 -22.83
N ASP A 99 -13.17 4.97 -22.25
CA ASP A 99 -14.56 5.00 -22.67
C ASP A 99 -15.49 5.04 -21.46
N HIS A 100 -15.93 6.25 -21.16
CA HIS A 100 -17.15 6.55 -20.43
C HIS A 100 -18.00 7.46 -21.32
N THR A 101 -18.22 7.04 -22.57
CA THR A 101 -19.47 7.35 -23.24
C THR A 101 -20.54 6.53 -22.53
N PHE A 102 -21.13 7.12 -21.50
CA PHE A 102 -22.47 6.74 -21.10
C PHE A 102 -23.33 6.99 -22.34
N GLY A 103 -23.76 5.90 -22.98
CA GLY A 103 -24.64 5.96 -24.14
C GLY A 103 -25.83 6.88 -23.84
N THR A 104 -25.91 7.98 -24.58
CA THR A 104 -27.18 8.59 -24.97
C THR A 104 -27.88 7.66 -25.95
#